data_AF-A0A7Y0XYE0-F1
#
_entry.id   AF-A0A7Y0XYE0-F1
#
_cell.length_a   1.000
_cell.length_b   1.000
_cell.length_c   1.000
_cell.angle_alpha   90.00
_cell.angle_beta   90.00
_cell.angle_gamma   90.00
#
_symmetry.space_group_name_H-M   'P 1'
#
loop_
_entity.id
_entity.type
_entity.pdbx_description
1 polymer ?
#
loop_
_entity_poly.entity_id
_entity_poly.type
_entity_poly.pdbx_seq_one_letter_code
_entity_poly.pdbx_strand_id
1 'polypeptide(L)' 'MTTAERLYNTAKELPEPLVAEILDFAEFLRNKSAVSDVTARKEMLIDLAGGLENSKTFSGDLLEIQKRLRDEWE' A
#
# COMPACT_ATOMS: atom_id res chain seq x y z
N MET A 1 4.77 -33.68 5.53
CA MET A 1 3.72 -33.36 4.55
C MET A 1 3.30 -31.92 4.72
N THR A 2 3.63 -31.07 3.76
CA THR A 2 3.30 -29.63 3.78
C THR A 2 1.83 -29.38 3.40
N THR A 3 1.33 -28.17 3.66
CA THR A 3 -0.02 -27.77 3.26
C THR A 3 -0.18 -27.76 1.73
N ALA A 4 0.87 -27.37 1.00
CA ALA A 4 0.89 -27.39 -0.46
C ALA A 4 0.84 -28.81 -1.04
N GLU A 5 1.60 -29.74 -0.46
CA GLU A 5 1.53 -31.17 -0.83
C GLU A 5 0.16 -31.77 -0.58
N ARG A 6 -0.50 -31.39 0.52
CA ARG A 6 -1.87 -31.83 0.82
C ARG A 6 -2.88 -31.29 -0.18
N LEU A 7 -2.79 -30.00 -0.51
CA LEU A 7 -3.64 -29.38 -1.51
C LEU A 7 -3.48 -30.05 -2.88
N TYR A 8 -2.24 -30.32 -3.31
CA TYR A 8 -1.96 -31.01 -4.57
C TYR A 8 -2.56 -32.42 -4.61
N ASN A 9 -2.34 -33.21 -3.57
CA ASN A 9 -2.88 -34.57 -3.50
C ASN A 9 -4.42 -34.58 -3.50
N THR A 10 -5.05 -33.64 -2.78
CA THR A 10 -6.51 -33.51 -2.77
C THR A 10 -7.05 -33.03 -4.13
N ALA A 11 -6.45 -32.01 -4.74
CA ALA A 11 -6.90 -31.48 -6.02
C ALA A 11 -6.78 -32.51 -7.15
N LYS A 12 -5.75 -33.37 -7.10
CA LYS A 12 -5.51 -34.42 -8.09
C LYS A 12 -6.64 -35.46 -8.17
N GLU A 13 -7.38 -35.68 -7.09
CA GLU A 13 -8.47 -36.66 -7.02
C GLU A 13 -9.83 -36.07 -7.43
N LEU A 14 -9.89 -34.75 -7.67
CA LEU A 14 -11.13 -34.06 -8.02
C LEU A 14 -11.38 -34.03 -9.54
N PRO A 15 -12.64 -33.97 -9.97
CA PRO A 15 -13.01 -33.63 -11.34
C PRO A 15 -12.49 -32.26 -11.78
N GLU A 16 -12.14 -32.12 -13.06
CA GLU A 16 -11.61 -30.89 -13.67
C GLU A 16 -12.40 -29.61 -13.30
N PRO A 17 -13.76 -29.61 -13.29
CA PRO A 17 -14.51 -28.40 -12.92
C PRO A 17 -14.21 -27.90 -11.50
N LEU A 18 -13.96 -28.81 -10.54
CA LEU A 18 -13.63 -28.44 -9.16
C LEU A 18 -12.18 -28.00 -9.01
N VAL A 19 -11.28 -28.53 -9.85
CA VAL A 19 -9.88 -28.07 -9.90
C VAL A 19 -9.82 -26.62 -10.42
N ALA A 20 -10.64 -26.29 -11.42
CA ALA A 20 -10.78 -24.92 -11.92
C ALA A 20 -11.23 -23.95 -10.82
N GLU A 21 -12.25 -24.31 -10.03
CA GLU A 21 -12.71 -23.49 -8.89
C GLU A 21 -11.61 -23.26 -7.84
N ILE A 22 -10.79 -24.28 -7.54
CA ILE A 22 -9.65 -24.14 -6.62
C ILE A 22 -8.62 -23.16 -7.18
N LEU A 23 -8.35 -23.24 -8.50
CA LEU A 23 -7.44 -22.32 -9.17
C LEU A 23 -7.96 -20.88 -9.12
N ASP A 24 -9.22 -20.66 -9.50
CA ASP A 24 -9.87 -19.35 -9.47
C ASP A 24 -9.82 -18.73 -8.06
N PHE A 25 -10.06 -19.53 -7.02
CA PHE A 25 -9.96 -19.06 -5.65
C PHE A 25 -8.52 -18.73 -5.23
N ALA A 26 -7.54 -19.52 -5.65
CA ALA A 26 -6.13 -19.24 -5.39
C ALA A 26 -5.68 -17.92 -6.06
N GLU A 27 -6.14 -17.66 -7.28
CA GLU A 27 -5.89 -16.39 -7.98
C GLU A 27 -6.58 -15.21 -7.31
N PHE A 28 -7.82 -15.39 -6.86
CA PHE A 28 -8.52 -14.40 -6.05
C PHE A 28 -7.73 -14.04 -4.78
N LEU A 29 -7.22 -15.04 -4.05
CA LEU A 29 -6.41 -14.80 -2.85
C LEU A 29 -5.11 -14.07 -3.17
N ARG A 30 -4.43 -14.42 -4.28
CA ARG A 30 -3.21 -13.72 -4.73
C ARG A 30 -3.50 -12.24 -4.97
N ASN A 31 -4.58 -11.95 -5.67
CA ASN A 31 -4.98 -10.58 -6.00
C ASN A 31 -5.41 -9.81 -4.73
N LYS A 32 -6.17 -10.45 -3.84
CA LYS A 32 -6.59 -9.86 -2.56
C LYS A 32 -5.38 -9.55 -1.67
N SER A 33 -4.42 -10.45 -1.57
CA SER A 33 -3.19 -10.24 -0.79
C SER A 33 -2.36 -9.10 -1.36
N ALA A 34 -2.22 -9.00 -2.69
CA ALA A 34 -1.54 -7.88 -3.33
C ALA A 34 -2.21 -6.53 -3.02
N VAL A 35 -3.55 -6.47 -3.01
CA VAL A 35 -4.28 -5.26 -2.60
C VAL A 35 -4.10 -4.96 -1.11
N SER A 36 -4.06 -6.00 -0.26
CA SER A 36 -3.83 -5.83 1.18
C SER A 36 -2.42 -5.30 1.49
N ASP A 37 -1.41 -5.68 0.72
CA ASP A 37 -0.04 -5.16 0.87
C ASP A 37 0.07 -3.68 0.45
N VAL A 38 -0.68 -3.29 -0.59
CA VAL A 38 -0.83 -1.88 -0.99
C VAL A 38 -1.57 -1.07 0.09
N THR A 39 -2.52 -1.67 0.80
CA THR A 39 -3.19 -1.00 1.94
C THR A 39 -2.41 -1.06 3.26
N ALA A 40 -1.43 -1.96 3.36
CA ALA A 40 -0.50 -2.04 4.49
C ALA A 40 0.55 -0.94 4.43
N ARG A 41 0.88 -0.42 3.24
CA ARG A 41 1.46 0.94 3.08
C ARG A 41 0.37 2.01 3.19
N LYS A 42 -0.40 1.99 4.27
CA LYS A 42 -1.06 3.21 4.73
C LYS A 42 0.05 4.06 5.33
N GLU A 43 0.70 4.87 4.50
CA GLU A 43 1.31 6.09 5.03
C GLU A 43 0.21 6.78 5.83
N MET A 44 0.34 6.72 7.14
CA MET A 44 -0.57 7.40 8.03
C MET A 44 -0.40 8.89 7.80
N LEU A 45 -1.44 9.70 8.06
CA LEU A 45 -1.31 11.15 7.91
C LEU A 45 -0.17 11.74 8.76
N ILE A 46 0.22 11.04 9.83
CA ILE A 46 1.39 11.40 10.65
C ILE A 46 2.73 11.15 9.93
N ASP A 47 2.78 10.20 9.00
CA ASP A 47 3.97 9.93 8.18
C ASP A 47 4.17 11.05 7.14
N LEU A 48 3.13 11.83 6.86
CA LEU A 48 3.15 13.03 6.01
C LEU A 48 3.37 14.31 6.83
N ALA A 49 3.47 14.23 8.17
CA ALA A 49 3.70 15.39 9.03
C ALA A 49 5.19 15.75 9.06
N GLY A 50 5.54 16.94 8.56
CA GLY A 50 6.92 17.44 8.48
C GLY A 50 7.39 17.61 7.04
N GLY A 51 8.69 17.81 6.83
CA GLY A 51 9.33 17.92 5.51
C GLY A 51 9.20 19.28 4.84
N LEU A 52 8.37 20.19 5.37
CA LEU A 52 8.28 21.56 4.87
C LEU A 52 9.53 22.37 5.24
N GLU A 53 10.25 22.02 6.30
CA GLU A 53 11.46 22.71 6.74
C GLU A 53 12.60 22.72 5.70
N ASN A 54 12.60 21.75 4.78
CA ASN A 54 13.56 21.68 3.67
C ASN A 54 12.96 22.17 2.34
N SER A 55 11.68 22.56 2.33
CA SER A 55 11.01 23.03 1.12
C SER A 55 11.52 24.41 0.71
N LYS A 56 11.41 24.76 -0.57
CA LYS A 56 11.80 26.09 -1.06
C LYS A 56 11.08 27.24 -0.33
N THR A 57 9.85 27.01 0.13
CA THR A 57 8.99 28.06 0.69
C THR A 57 9.08 28.19 2.21
N PHE A 58 9.37 27.11 2.93
CA PHE A 58 9.42 27.09 4.39
C PHE A 58 10.80 26.72 4.95
N SER A 59 11.83 26.66 4.10
CA SER A 59 13.22 26.62 4.52
C SER A 59 13.72 28.03 4.85
N GLY A 60 14.46 28.13 5.96
CA GLY A 60 15.07 29.37 6.42
C GLY A 60 14.47 29.91 7.71
N ASP A 61 14.83 31.14 8.04
CA ASP A 61 14.41 31.79 9.27
C ASP A 61 12.90 32.08 9.29
N LEU A 62 12.26 31.87 10.44
CA LEU A 62 10.81 32.00 10.59
C LEU A 62 10.32 33.42 10.33
N LEU A 63 11.08 34.45 10.72
CA LEU A 63 10.69 35.84 10.49
C LEU A 63 10.80 36.20 9.01
N GLU A 64 11.81 35.69 8.32
CA GLU A 64 11.98 35.90 6.87
C GLU A 64 10.90 35.18 6.05
N ILE A 65 10.53 33.96 6.45
CA ILE A 65 9.38 33.25 5.87
C ILE A 65 8.09 34.05 6.09
N GLN A 66 7.87 34.54 7.31
CA GLN A 66 6.69 35.35 7.64
C GLN A 66 6.65 36.66 6.85
N LYS A 67 7.77 37.37 6.69
CA LYS A 67 7.85 38.59 5.86
C LYS A 67 7.49 38.30 4.40
N ARG A 68 7.98 37.19 3.83
CA ARG A 68 7.67 36.80 2.44
C ARG A 68 6.21 36.40 2.24
N LEU A 69 5.61 35.70 3.20
CA LEU A 69 4.21 35.26 3.13
C LEU A 69 3.22 36.38 3.46
N ARG A 70 3.69 37.39 4.18
CA ARG A 70 2.91 38.58 4.45
C ARG A 70 2.99 39.47 3.22
N ASP A 71 2.06 39.25 2.30
CA ASP A 71 1.75 40.17 1.21
C ASP A 71 1.20 41.47 1.83
N GLU A 72 2.12 42.28 2.34
CA GLU A 72 1.84 43.67 2.65
C GLU A 72 1.82 44.44 1.32
N TRP A 73 0.70 44.30 0.59
CA TRP A 73 0.27 45.16 -0.52
C TRP A 73 1.04 45.03 -1.86
N GLU A 74 0.49 44.21 -2.77
CA GLU A 74 0.10 44.77 -4.08
C GLU A 74 -1.29 45.43 -3.97
#